data_AF-A0A1I7XCJ8-F1
#
_entry.id   AF-A0A1I7XCJ8-F1
#
_cell.length_a   1.000
_cell.length_b   1.000
_cell.length_c   1.000
_cell.angle_alpha   90.00
_cell.angle_beta   90.00
_cell.angle_gamma   90.00
#
_symmetry.space_group_name_H-M   'P 1'
#
loop_
_entity.id
_entity.type
_entity.pdbx_description
1 polymer ?
#
loop_
_entity_poly.entity_id
_entity_poly.type
_entity_poly.pdbx_seq_one_letter_code
_entity_poly.pdbx_strand_id
1 'polypeptide(L)'
;MGAVSLADQTWYWGSVDKATVSHLMHDQPDGAFMVRDASSPGDYTLTIKYGGQSKLVRIHVCKGRCGFAVESLTHDSVVGLIEFHRTRSLKVYNEQLDVILKYPLSRWKNALRIPCKASSISSSSASLPSPPPPIDPDWELRLGLERLRISQTAAARSARLFDAVHAEVQRAEDLHHALTKTMILIQRSSKHLKETVIGTGNIQSYVDNRIKMNLLLV
;
A
#
# COMPACT_ATOMS: atom_id res chain seq x y z
N MET A 1 -6.83 -21.72 8.74
CA MET A 1 -6.00 -21.04 9.76
C MET A 1 -5.88 -19.58 9.32
N GLY A 2 -6.32 -18.63 10.13
CA GLY A 2 -6.38 -17.22 9.73
C GLY A 2 -4.99 -16.70 9.37
N ALA A 3 -4.87 -16.00 8.23
CA ALA A 3 -3.63 -15.36 7.85
C ALA A 3 -3.26 -14.33 8.91
N VAL A 4 -2.16 -14.57 9.62
CA VAL A 4 -1.68 -13.67 10.67
C VAL A 4 -1.16 -12.40 9.97
N SER A 5 -1.84 -11.27 10.18
CA SER A 5 -1.46 -9.99 9.58
C SER A 5 -0.22 -9.41 10.24
N LEU A 6 0.64 -8.77 9.46
CA LEU A 6 1.82 -8.05 9.95
C LEU A 6 1.44 -6.93 10.93
N ALA A 7 0.32 -6.25 10.70
CA ALA A 7 -0.14 -5.13 11.52
C ALA A 7 -0.55 -5.52 12.96
N ASP A 8 -0.89 -6.79 13.16
CA ASP A 8 -1.32 -7.36 14.45
C ASP A 8 -0.12 -7.80 15.29
N GLN A 9 1.09 -7.79 14.73
CA GLN A 9 2.28 -8.26 15.42
C GLN A 9 2.76 -7.27 16.46
N THR A 10 3.02 -7.77 17.67
CA THR A 10 3.52 -6.95 18.79
C THR A 10 4.88 -6.35 18.52
N TRP A 11 5.72 -7.06 17.76
CA TRP A 11 7.08 -6.67 17.36
C TRP A 11 7.13 -5.79 16.11
N TYR A 12 5.98 -5.49 15.49
CA TYR A 12 5.89 -4.59 14.34
C TYR A 12 5.57 -3.17 14.79
N TRP A 13 6.46 -2.24 14.44
CA TRP A 13 6.41 -0.84 14.89
C TRP A 13 6.06 0.16 13.79
N GLY A 14 5.83 -0.30 12.56
CA GLY A 14 5.55 0.56 11.41
C GLY A 14 6.63 1.61 11.17
N SER A 15 6.24 2.82 10.80
CA SER A 15 7.13 3.94 10.54
C SER A 15 7.62 4.62 11.83
N VAL A 16 8.62 4.02 12.49
CA VAL A 16 9.29 4.58 13.67
C VAL A 16 10.69 5.12 13.33
N ASP A 17 11.02 6.27 13.93
CA ASP A 17 12.31 6.94 13.72
C ASP A 17 13.51 6.14 14.25
N LYS A 18 14.63 6.24 13.55
CA LYS A 18 15.89 5.60 13.92
C LYS A 18 16.34 5.96 15.34
N ALA A 19 16.18 7.22 15.76
CA ALA A 19 16.56 7.67 17.10
C ALA A 19 15.78 6.94 18.20
N THR A 20 14.47 6.82 18.00
CA THR A 20 13.57 6.09 18.91
C THR A 20 13.95 4.62 18.97
N VAL A 21 14.20 3.98 17.82
CA VAL A 21 14.65 2.57 17.76
C VAL A 21 15.95 2.35 18.54
N SER A 22 16.94 3.22 18.34
CA SER A 22 18.21 3.12 19.07
C SER A 22 18.02 3.21 20.58
N HIS A 23 17.18 4.14 21.05
CA HIS A 23 16.85 4.28 22.46
C HIS A 23 16.13 3.04 23.01
N LEU A 24 15.16 2.51 22.28
CA LEU A 24 14.39 1.33 22.69
C LEU A 24 15.22 0.06 22.77
N MET A 25 16.23 -0.07 21.90
CA MET A 25 17.13 -1.23 21.80
C MET A 25 18.38 -1.12 22.70
N HIS A 26 18.63 0.04 23.31
CA HIS A 26 19.81 0.30 24.13
C HIS A 26 19.92 -0.71 25.29
N ASP A 27 18.85 -0.83 26.09
CA ASP A 27 18.79 -1.67 27.30
C ASP A 27 18.20 -3.07 27.07
N GLN A 28 18.12 -3.51 25.81
CA GLN A 28 17.55 -4.83 25.50
C GLN A 28 18.62 -5.93 25.54
N PRO A 29 18.25 -7.17 25.92
CA PRO A 29 19.16 -8.30 25.88
C PRO A 29 19.43 -8.75 24.43
N ASP A 30 20.53 -9.47 24.24
CA ASP A 30 20.84 -10.11 22.96
C ASP A 30 19.71 -11.04 22.49
N GLY A 31 19.41 -11.00 21.20
CA GLY A 31 18.27 -11.67 20.58
C GLY A 31 16.95 -10.90 20.69
N ALA A 32 16.93 -9.73 21.34
CA ALA A 32 15.79 -8.83 21.26
C ALA A 32 15.67 -8.22 19.86
N PHE A 33 14.45 -8.12 19.34
CA PHE A 33 14.24 -7.66 17.98
C PHE A 33 12.93 -6.88 17.79
N MET A 34 12.88 -6.09 16.72
CA MET A 34 11.69 -5.41 16.22
C MET A 34 11.76 -5.21 14.70
N VAL A 35 10.60 -5.07 14.06
CA VAL A 35 10.51 -4.77 12.62
C VAL A 35 9.82 -3.43 12.42
N ARG A 36 10.35 -2.63 11.52
CA ARG A 36 9.83 -1.32 11.12
C ARG A 36 9.81 -1.18 9.61
N ASP A 37 9.13 -0.14 9.13
CA ASP A 37 9.16 0.22 7.72
C ASP A 37 10.58 0.64 7.31
N ALA A 38 11.04 0.16 6.16
CA ALA A 38 12.26 0.66 5.57
C ALA A 38 12.02 2.05 4.98
N SER A 39 13.10 2.78 4.73
CA SER A 39 13.02 4.04 3.98
C SER A 39 12.64 3.83 2.52
N SER A 40 12.81 2.61 2.00
CA SER A 40 12.35 2.23 0.67
C SER A 40 10.92 1.69 0.74
N PRO A 41 10.00 2.16 -0.12
CA PRO A 41 8.61 1.74 -0.10
C PRO A 41 8.50 0.24 -0.40
N GLY A 42 7.76 -0.48 0.43
CA GLY A 42 7.50 -1.92 0.30
C GLY A 42 8.51 -2.83 1.01
N ASP A 43 9.68 -2.33 1.40
CA ASP A 43 10.67 -3.09 2.17
C ASP A 43 10.53 -2.83 3.68
N TYR A 44 11.12 -3.71 4.48
CA TYR A 44 11.15 -3.58 5.94
C TYR A 44 12.58 -3.61 6.48
N THR A 45 12.75 -3.14 7.71
CA THR A 45 14.02 -3.23 8.45
C THR A 45 13.79 -3.96 9.76
N LEU A 46 14.51 -5.07 9.93
CA LEU A 46 14.65 -5.80 11.19
C LEU A 46 15.80 -5.18 11.98
N THR A 47 15.52 -4.75 13.21
CA THR A 47 16.56 -4.36 14.17
C THR A 47 16.68 -5.44 15.22
N ILE A 48 17.87 -5.96 15.44
CA ILE A 48 18.17 -7.01 16.44
C ILE A 48 19.37 -6.61 17.31
N LYS A 49 19.30 -6.93 18.60
CA LYS A 49 20.42 -6.77 19.53
C LYS A 49 21.32 -8.01 19.46
N TYR A 50 22.61 -7.81 19.23
CA TYR A 50 23.61 -8.87 19.22
C TYR A 50 24.99 -8.34 19.60
N GLY A 51 25.65 -8.99 20.56
CA GLY A 51 26.97 -8.58 21.05
C GLY A 51 26.95 -7.19 21.66
N GLY A 52 25.86 -6.82 22.35
CA GLY A 52 25.67 -5.48 22.93
C GLY A 52 25.35 -4.37 21.92
N GLN A 53 25.36 -4.66 20.62
CA GLN A 53 25.12 -3.68 19.55
C GLN A 53 23.80 -3.94 18.82
N SER A 54 23.16 -2.86 18.36
CA SER A 54 21.97 -2.95 17.51
C SER A 54 22.37 -3.15 16.05
N LYS A 55 22.00 -4.28 15.46
CA LYS A 55 22.23 -4.63 14.05
C LYS A 55 20.95 -4.40 13.27
N LEU A 56 21.09 -3.80 12.08
CA LEU A 56 19.99 -3.56 11.15
C LEU A 56 20.12 -4.52 9.98
N VAL A 57 19.07 -5.27 9.71
CA VAL A 57 18.97 -6.21 8.59
C VAL A 57 17.79 -5.78 7.74
N ARG A 58 18.02 -5.62 6.44
CA ARG A 58 16.96 -5.26 5.49
C ARG A 58 16.18 -6.51 5.10
N ILE A 59 14.86 -6.39 5.06
CA ILE A 59 13.96 -7.41 4.54
C ILE A 59 13.42 -6.88 3.22
N HIS A 60 13.77 -7.58 2.15
CA HIS A 60 13.31 -7.29 0.80
C HIS A 60 11.97 -7.96 0.55
N VAL A 61 11.04 -7.24 -0.08
CA VAL A 61 9.73 -7.80 -0.49
C VAL A 61 9.54 -7.56 -1.98
N CYS A 62 9.36 -8.64 -2.74
CA CYS A 62 9.13 -8.56 -4.19
C CYS A 62 8.17 -9.66 -4.63
N LYS A 63 7.15 -9.29 -5.43
CA LYS A 63 6.15 -10.21 -6.02
C LYS A 63 5.50 -11.15 -4.98
N GLY A 64 5.22 -10.66 -3.78
CA GLY A 64 4.59 -11.44 -2.70
C GLY A 64 5.52 -12.39 -1.95
N ARG A 65 6.82 -12.39 -2.23
CA ARG A 65 7.83 -13.13 -1.45
C ARG A 65 8.79 -12.18 -0.75
N CYS A 66 9.37 -12.63 0.36
CA CYS A 66 10.31 -11.85 1.16
C CYS A 66 11.53 -12.66 1.63
N GLY A 67 12.61 -11.95 1.90
CA GLY A 67 13.88 -12.52 2.39
C GLY A 67 14.88 -11.44 2.79
N PHE A 68 16.02 -11.84 3.35
CA PHE A 68 17.09 -10.91 3.73
C PHE A 68 18.02 -10.54 2.57
N ALA A 69 18.07 -11.34 1.51
CA ALA A 69 18.78 -11.04 0.28
C ALA A 69 17.82 -11.08 -0.91
N VAL A 70 18.03 -10.18 -1.88
CA VAL A 70 17.17 -10.04 -3.06
C VAL A 70 17.18 -11.30 -3.93
N GLU A 71 18.30 -12.03 -3.93
CA GLU A 71 18.48 -13.28 -4.66
C GLU A 71 17.80 -14.51 -4.00
N SER A 72 17.43 -14.41 -2.72
CA SER A 72 16.87 -15.52 -1.94
C SER A 72 15.61 -15.13 -1.16
N LEU A 73 14.53 -14.85 -1.90
CA LEU A 73 13.19 -14.59 -1.34
C LEU A 73 12.47 -15.92 -1.03
N THR A 74 12.73 -16.47 0.16
CA THR A 74 12.33 -17.83 0.57
C THR A 74 10.97 -17.92 1.27
N HIS A 75 10.38 -16.81 1.71
CA HIS A 75 9.15 -16.81 2.50
C HIS A 75 8.01 -16.03 1.82
N ASP A 76 6.77 -16.46 2.06
CA ASP A 76 5.56 -15.82 1.48
C ASP A 76 5.05 -14.62 2.30
N SER A 77 5.56 -14.43 3.52
CA SER A 77 5.23 -13.28 4.36
C SER A 77 6.35 -12.93 5.33
N VAL A 78 6.45 -11.65 5.68
CA VAL A 78 7.42 -11.17 6.68
C VAL A 78 7.19 -11.85 8.04
N VAL A 79 5.93 -12.10 8.40
CA VAL A 79 5.57 -12.83 9.62
C VAL A 79 6.16 -14.25 9.59
N GLY A 80 6.03 -14.96 8.46
CA GLY A 80 6.61 -16.29 8.29
C GLY A 80 8.13 -16.30 8.34
N LEU A 81 8.79 -15.31 7.73
CA LEU A 81 10.24 -15.12 7.80
C LEU A 81 10.72 -14.94 9.26
N ILE A 82 10.06 -14.05 10.00
CA ILE A 82 10.41 -13.78 11.41
C ILE A 82 10.18 -15.02 12.26
N GLU A 83 9.05 -15.70 12.12
CA GLU A 83 8.70 -16.88 12.92
C GLU A 83 9.69 -18.03 12.68
N PHE A 84 10.12 -18.23 11.43
CA PHE A 84 11.14 -19.21 11.09
C PHE A 84 12.49 -18.93 11.78
N HIS A 85 12.90 -17.66 11.86
CA HIS A 85 14.15 -17.24 12.49
C HIS A 85 14.08 -17.11 14.02
N ARG A 86 12.95 -17.42 14.65
CA ARG A 86 12.89 -17.55 16.12
C ARG A 86 13.59 -18.80 16.63
N THR A 87 13.64 -19.83 15.80
CA THR A 87 14.28 -21.12 16.13
C THR A 87 15.57 -21.35 15.36
N ARG A 88 15.88 -20.52 14.35
CA ARG A 88 17.02 -20.69 13.44
C ARG A 88 17.88 -19.44 13.37
N SER A 89 19.19 -19.63 13.54
CA SER A 89 20.15 -18.54 13.55
C SER A 89 20.20 -17.80 12.21
N LEU A 90 20.44 -16.49 12.28
CA LEU A 90 20.70 -15.63 11.13
C LEU A 90 22.09 -15.84 10.51
N LYS A 91 22.94 -16.70 11.11
CA LYS A 91 24.26 -17.07 10.59
C LYS A 91 24.26 -17.51 9.13
N VAL A 92 23.15 -18.12 8.68
CA VAL A 92 22.93 -18.56 7.29
C VAL A 92 23.05 -17.41 6.29
N TYR A 93 22.72 -16.18 6.70
CA TYR A 93 22.80 -14.99 5.86
C TYR A 93 24.04 -14.15 6.13
N ASN A 94 24.48 -14.09 7.39
CA ASN A 94 25.67 -13.36 7.79
C ASN A 94 26.38 -14.14 8.91
N GLU A 95 27.55 -14.68 8.63
CA GLU A 95 28.33 -15.49 9.58
C GLU A 95 28.64 -14.74 10.88
N GLN A 96 28.69 -13.40 10.85
CA GLN A 96 28.93 -12.55 12.00
C GLN A 96 27.67 -12.25 12.83
N LEU A 97 26.51 -12.77 12.44
CA LEU A 97 25.22 -12.55 13.08
C LEU A 97 24.61 -13.89 13.54
N ASP A 98 25.33 -14.59 14.42
CA ASP A 98 24.89 -15.87 14.97
C ASP A 98 23.89 -15.68 16.12
N VAL A 99 22.67 -15.26 15.77
CA VAL A 99 21.60 -14.96 16.72
C VAL A 99 20.24 -15.39 16.19
N ILE A 100 19.37 -15.79 17.10
CA ILE A 100 17.96 -16.11 16.86
C ILE A 100 17.05 -14.97 17.32
N LEU A 101 15.86 -14.86 16.72
CA LEU A 101 14.86 -13.85 17.07
C LEU A 101 14.11 -14.23 18.35
N LYS A 102 14.78 -14.06 19.50
CA LYS A 102 14.33 -14.60 20.78
C LYS A 102 13.26 -13.74 21.46
N TYR A 103 13.49 -12.43 21.59
CA TYR A 103 12.65 -11.56 22.40
C TYR A 103 11.93 -10.49 21.54
N PRO A 104 10.62 -10.64 21.27
CA PRO A 104 9.87 -9.67 20.48
C PRO A 104 9.66 -8.38 21.28
N LEU A 105 10.17 -7.26 20.79
CA LEU A 105 10.01 -5.98 21.46
C LEU A 105 8.61 -5.41 21.18
N SER A 106 7.74 -5.44 22.19
CA SER A 106 6.33 -5.05 22.03
C SER A 106 6.13 -3.54 21.88
N ARG A 107 5.40 -3.10 20.84
CA ARG A 107 5.02 -1.68 20.64
C ARG A 107 4.22 -1.07 21.79
N TRP A 108 3.36 -1.85 22.43
CA TRP A 108 2.47 -1.36 23.50
C TRP A 108 3.15 -1.15 24.85
N LYS A 109 4.26 -1.84 25.15
CA LYS A 109 4.98 -1.65 26.41
C LYS A 109 5.74 -0.31 26.46
N ASN A 110 6.00 0.28 25.29
CA ASN A 110 6.81 1.47 25.12
C ASN A 110 6.00 2.72 24.73
N ALA A 111 4.74 2.58 24.33
CA ALA A 111 3.82 3.71 24.14
C ALA A 111 3.66 4.56 25.41
N LEU A 112 3.90 3.97 26.60
CA LEU A 112 3.88 4.66 27.90
C LEU A 112 5.20 5.38 28.25
N ARG A 113 6.25 5.27 27.42
CA ARG A 113 7.61 5.75 27.75
C ARG A 113 8.27 6.62 26.68
N ILE A 114 7.56 7.01 25.61
CA ILE A 114 8.12 7.87 24.57
C ILE A 114 7.63 9.31 24.82
N PRO A 115 8.48 10.22 25.32
CA PRO A 115 8.17 11.64 25.27
C PRO A 115 8.35 12.10 23.83
N CYS A 116 7.24 12.50 23.19
CA CYS A 116 7.30 13.24 21.94
C CYS A 116 8.00 14.60 22.21
N LYS A 117 9.16 14.83 21.59
CA LYS A 117 9.88 16.11 21.68
C LYS A 117 9.06 17.23 21.06
N ALA A 118 8.55 18.13 21.90
CA ALA A 118 8.22 19.50 21.49
C ALA A 118 9.49 20.36 21.62
N SER A 119 9.81 21.02 20.51
CA SER A 119 10.65 22.20 20.28
C SER A 119 11.57 22.74 21.39
N SER A 120 12.83 22.86 20.98
CA SER A 120 13.94 23.65 21.52
C SER A 120 13.59 25.08 21.95
N ILE A 121 13.92 25.45 23.19
CA ILE A 121 14.37 26.79 23.57
C ILE A 121 15.56 26.63 24.54
N SER A 122 16.69 27.21 24.18
CA SER A 122 17.88 27.37 25.02
C SER A 122 17.69 28.52 26.00
N SER A 123 18.04 28.35 27.28
CA SER A 123 18.90 29.27 28.07
C SER A 123 19.02 28.86 29.56
N SER A 124 20.27 28.73 30.02
CA SER A 124 20.84 29.08 31.33
C SER A 124 20.39 28.44 32.68
N SER A 125 21.44 28.04 33.39
CA SER A 125 21.67 28.06 34.85
C SER A 125 21.00 26.99 35.74
N ALA A 126 21.85 26.38 36.56
CA ALA A 126 21.53 25.32 37.50
C ALA A 126 20.51 25.77 38.56
N SER A 127 19.46 24.98 38.73
CA SER A 127 18.59 24.97 39.92
C SER A 127 18.05 23.55 40.10
N LEU A 128 17.86 23.15 41.35
CA LEU A 128 17.29 21.84 41.75
C LEU A 128 16.06 21.43 40.91
N PRO A 129 15.83 20.12 40.69
CA PRO A 129 14.65 19.68 39.94
C PRO A 129 13.39 20.10 40.70
N SER A 130 12.60 20.96 40.09
CA SER A 130 11.26 21.30 40.54
C SER A 130 10.37 20.05 40.52
N PRO A 131 9.40 19.93 41.45
CA PRO A 131 8.41 18.87 41.40
C PRO A 131 7.71 18.88 40.03
N PRO A 132 7.37 17.69 39.47
CA PRO A 132 6.74 17.61 38.16
C PRO A 132 5.49 18.50 38.12
N PRO A 133 5.28 19.27 37.03
CA PRO A 133 4.13 20.15 36.92
C PRO A 133 2.84 19.33 37.07
N PRO A 134 1.78 19.90 37.68
CA PRO A 134 0.48 19.26 37.71
C PRO A 134 0.07 18.90 36.28
N ILE A 135 -0.48 17.70 36.11
CA ILE A 135 -1.05 17.24 34.84
C ILE A 135 -1.99 18.35 34.34
N ASP A 136 -1.63 18.95 33.20
CA ASP A 136 -2.33 20.05 32.54
C ASP A 136 -3.86 19.84 32.61
N PRO A 137 -4.62 20.70 33.31
CA PRO A 137 -6.05 20.45 33.56
C PRO A 137 -6.90 20.42 32.28
N ASP A 138 -6.38 20.89 31.14
CA ASP A 138 -7.12 21.04 29.89
C ASP A 138 -6.73 20.00 28.80
N TRP A 139 -5.98 18.96 29.18
CA TRP A 139 -5.51 17.92 28.25
C TRP A 139 -6.66 17.19 27.54
N GLU A 140 -7.78 17.03 28.22
CA GLU A 140 -8.98 16.36 27.70
C GLU A 140 -9.66 17.18 26.61
N LEU A 141 -9.79 18.50 26.82
CA LEU A 141 -10.33 19.42 25.81
C LEU A 141 -9.43 19.47 24.58
N ARG A 142 -8.10 19.58 24.78
CA ARG A 142 -7.12 19.57 23.67
C ARG A 142 -7.18 18.27 22.87
N LEU A 143 -7.29 17.13 23.55
CA LEU A 143 -7.45 15.83 22.89
C LEU A 143 -8.78 15.74 22.14
N GLY A 144 -9.87 16.25 22.72
CA GLY A 144 -11.18 16.34 22.09
C GLY A 144 -11.17 17.17 20.81
N LEU A 145 -10.52 18.33 20.83
CA LEU A 145 -10.36 19.20 19.66
C LEU A 145 -9.54 18.56 18.56
N GLU A 146 -8.44 17.86 18.89
CA GLU A 146 -7.63 17.17 17.87
C GLU A 146 -8.39 15.98 17.26
N ARG A 147 -9.16 15.24 18.06
CA ARG A 147 -10.05 14.18 17.55
C ARG A 147 -11.09 14.74 16.59
N LEU A 148 -11.71 15.87 16.93
CA LEU A 148 -12.67 16.56 16.08
C LEU A 148 -12.03 17.01 14.76
N ARG A 149 -10.84 17.60 14.82
CA ARG A 149 -10.07 18.04 13.64
C ARG A 149 -9.73 16.88 12.70
N ILE A 150 -9.28 15.76 13.26
CA ILE A 150 -9.00 14.53 12.49
C ILE A 150 -10.29 14.03 11.82
N SER A 151 -11.39 13.96 12.59
CA SER A 151 -12.68 13.51 12.07
C SER A 151 -13.21 14.40 10.94
N GLN A 152 -13.19 15.71 11.10
CA GLN A 152 -13.58 16.66 10.05
C GLN A 152 -12.69 16.54 8.81
N THR A 153 -11.38 16.39 9.00
CA THR A 153 -10.44 16.23 7.89
C THR A 153 -10.70 14.93 7.14
N ALA A 154 -11.00 13.84 7.83
CA ALA A 154 -11.36 12.57 7.23
C ALA A 154 -12.66 12.68 6.43
N ALA A 155 -13.70 13.31 7.00
CA ALA A 155 -14.97 13.56 6.32
C ALA A 155 -14.77 14.39 5.03
N ALA A 156 -14.02 15.49 5.10
CA ALA A 156 -13.74 16.33 3.93
C ALA A 156 -12.94 15.61 2.84
N ARG A 157 -11.98 14.75 3.22
CA ARG A 157 -11.25 13.90 2.26
C ARG A 157 -12.18 12.88 1.61
N SER A 158 -13.07 12.26 2.39
CA SER A 158 -14.03 11.27 1.87
C SER A 158 -15.03 11.88 0.89
N ALA A 159 -15.51 13.11 1.14
CA ALA A 159 -16.40 13.83 0.22
C ALA A 159 -15.72 14.08 -1.13
N ARG A 160 -14.46 14.56 -1.13
CA ARG A 160 -13.72 14.77 -2.38
C ARG A 160 -13.47 13.48 -3.16
N LEU A 161 -13.21 12.37 -2.46
CA LEU A 161 -13.07 11.07 -3.11
C LEU A 161 -14.40 10.60 -3.71
N PHE A 162 -15.51 10.80 -3.00
CA PHE A 162 -16.84 10.52 -3.51
C PHE A 162 -17.12 11.32 -4.79
N ASP A 163 -16.88 12.63 -4.78
CA ASP A 163 -17.09 13.50 -5.93
C ASP A 163 -16.21 13.06 -7.13
N ALA A 164 -14.94 12.73 -6.88
CA ALA A 164 -14.03 12.28 -7.92
C ALA A 164 -14.48 10.95 -8.56
N VAL A 165 -14.86 9.97 -7.74
CA VAL A 165 -15.38 8.68 -8.22
C VAL A 165 -16.68 8.88 -8.98
N HIS A 166 -17.57 9.74 -8.49
CA HIS A 166 -18.83 10.04 -9.16
C HIS A 166 -18.59 10.68 -10.53
N ALA A 167 -17.62 11.58 -10.65
CA ALA A 167 -17.24 12.18 -11.92
C ALA A 167 -16.63 11.17 -12.91
N GLU A 168 -15.86 10.17 -12.44
CA GLU A 168 -15.37 9.06 -13.27
C GLU A 168 -16.53 8.21 -13.80
N VAL A 169 -17.49 7.87 -12.93
CA VAL A 169 -18.68 7.10 -13.30
C VAL A 169 -19.49 7.84 -14.38
N GLN A 170 -19.72 9.14 -14.19
CA GLN A 170 -20.44 9.96 -15.17
C GLN A 170 -19.73 9.97 -16.53
N ARG A 171 -18.40 10.11 -16.54
CA ARG A 171 -17.62 10.05 -17.80
C ARG A 171 -17.72 8.70 -18.49
N ALA A 172 -17.77 7.60 -17.73
CA ALA A 172 -17.97 6.27 -18.28
C ALA A 172 -19.36 6.11 -18.90
N GLU A 173 -20.41 6.64 -18.26
CA GLU A 173 -21.78 6.64 -18.78
C GLU A 173 -21.90 7.46 -20.07
N ASP A 174 -21.28 8.64 -20.11
CA ASP A 174 -21.26 9.50 -21.30
C ASP A 174 -20.56 8.81 -22.48
N LEU A 175 -19.43 8.14 -22.22
CA LEU A 175 -18.72 7.35 -23.23
C LEU A 175 -19.57 6.16 -23.71
N HIS A 176 -20.23 5.46 -22.79
CA HIS A 176 -21.11 4.35 -23.11
C HIS A 176 -22.28 4.80 -24.01
N HIS A 177 -22.89 5.94 -23.69
CA HIS A 177 -23.94 6.54 -24.51
C HIS A 177 -23.43 6.93 -25.90
N ALA A 178 -22.25 7.55 -25.98
CA ALA A 178 -21.63 7.91 -27.24
C ALA A 178 -21.36 6.67 -28.12
N LEU A 179 -20.79 5.61 -27.55
CA LEU A 179 -20.51 4.35 -28.24
C LEU A 179 -21.80 3.66 -28.69
N THR A 180 -22.84 3.67 -27.85
CA THR A 180 -24.14 3.09 -28.21
C THR A 180 -24.75 3.83 -29.40
N LYS A 181 -24.67 5.17 -29.43
CA LYS A 181 -25.12 5.98 -30.56
C LYS A 181 -24.34 5.65 -31.84
N THR A 182 -23.01 5.55 -31.78
CA THR A 182 -22.20 5.25 -32.97
C THR A 182 -22.46 3.85 -33.49
N MET A 183 -22.64 2.87 -32.61
CA MET A 183 -23.02 1.51 -32.98
C MET A 183 -24.35 1.49 -33.76
N ILE A 184 -25.36 2.20 -33.26
CA ILE A 184 -26.67 2.29 -33.95
C ILE A 184 -26.51 2.92 -35.33
N LEU A 185 -25.69 3.98 -35.46
CA LEU A 185 -25.41 4.61 -36.75
C LEU A 185 -24.70 3.65 -37.72
N ILE A 186 -23.70 2.92 -37.25
CA ILE A 186 -22.98 1.91 -38.05
C ILE A 186 -23.93 0.80 -38.49
N GLN A 187 -24.80 0.31 -37.62
CA GLN A 187 -25.80 -0.70 -37.97
C GLN A 187 -26.77 -0.22 -39.04
N ARG A 188 -27.25 1.02 -38.94
CA ARG A 188 -28.12 1.64 -39.97
C ARG A 188 -27.39 1.78 -41.30
N SER A 189 -26.15 2.27 -41.28
CA SER A 189 -25.32 2.39 -42.48
C SER A 189 -25.06 1.02 -43.12
N SER A 190 -24.70 0.00 -42.34
CA SER A 190 -24.51 -1.36 -42.81
C SER A 190 -25.79 -1.93 -43.44
N LYS A 191 -26.96 -1.68 -42.85
CA LYS A 191 -28.24 -2.08 -43.44
C LYS A 191 -28.45 -1.40 -44.80
N HIS A 192 -28.23 -0.10 -44.88
CA HIS A 192 -28.37 0.65 -46.13
C HIS A 192 -27.40 0.14 -47.21
N LEU A 193 -26.14 -0.12 -46.86
CA LEU A 193 -25.16 -0.73 -47.78
C LEU A 193 -25.59 -2.11 -48.26
N LYS A 194 -26.18 -2.94 -47.40
CA LYS A 194 -26.72 -4.25 -47.82
C LYS A 194 -27.86 -4.09 -48.83
N GLU A 195 -28.78 -3.15 -48.58
CA GLU A 195 -29.88 -2.86 -49.49
C GLU A 195 -29.40 -2.34 -50.86
N THR A 196 -28.40 -1.46 -50.88
CA THR A 196 -27.85 -0.94 -52.14
C THR A 196 -27.10 -2.01 -52.93
N VAL A 197 -26.33 -2.89 -52.27
CA VAL A 197 -25.64 -4.02 -52.91
C VAL A 197 -26.63 -5.02 -53.52
N ILE A 198 -27.74 -5.31 -52.84
CA ILE A 198 -28.81 -6.15 -53.40
C ILE A 198 -29.44 -5.47 -54.64
N GLY A 199 -29.68 -4.16 -54.55
CA GLY A 199 -30.22 -3.38 -55.67
C GLY A 199 -29.34 -3.39 -56.91
N THR A 200 -28.02 -3.21 -56.77
CA THR A 200 -27.08 -3.26 -57.91
C THR A 200 -26.97 -4.65 -58.52
N GLY A 201 -26.98 -5.71 -57.70
CA GLY A 201 -27.01 -7.09 -58.18
C GLY A 201 -28.25 -7.40 -59.03
N ASN A 202 -29.42 -6.92 -58.60
CA ASN A 202 -30.66 -7.07 -59.36
C ASN A 202 -30.60 -6.34 -60.72
N ILE A 203 -30.06 -5.11 -60.75
CA ILE A 203 -29.89 -4.35 -61.99
C ILE A 203 -28.93 -5.07 -62.95
N GLN A 204 -27.80 -5.58 -62.44
CA GLN A 204 -26.84 -6.32 -63.26
C GLN A 204 -27.50 -7.56 -63.89
N SER A 205 -28.27 -8.32 -63.11
CA SER A 205 -29.02 -9.48 -63.62
C SER A 205 -30.04 -9.11 -64.69
N TYR A 206 -30.70 -7.94 -64.56
CA TYR A 206 -31.65 -7.44 -65.55
C TYR A 206 -30.95 -7.06 -66.86
N VAL A 207 -29.79 -6.40 -66.78
CA VAL A 207 -28.97 -6.06 -67.95
C VAL A 207 -28.49 -7.32 -68.65
N ASP A 208 -27.97 -8.30 -67.91
CA ASP A 208 -27.47 -9.56 -68.47
C ASP A 208 -28.60 -10.35 -69.17
N ASN A 209 -29.78 -10.39 -68.57
CA ASN A 209 -30.95 -11.03 -69.18
C ASN A 209 -31.45 -10.30 -70.43
N ARG A 210 -31.42 -8.96 -70.44
CA ARG A 210 -31.83 -8.17 -71.62
C ARG A 210 -30.85 -8.33 -72.78
N ILE A 211 -29.55 -8.43 -72.51
CA ILE A 211 -28.52 -8.74 -73.52
C ILE A 211 -28.77 -10.14 -74.10
N LYS A 212 -29.01 -11.15 -73.26
CA LYS A 212 -29.33 -12.52 -73.72
C LYS A 212 -30.57 -12.57 -74.61
N MET A 213 -31.65 -11.87 -74.25
CA MET A 213 -32.88 -11.84 -75.04
C MET A 213 -32.70 -11.16 -76.40
N ASN A 214 -31.90 -10.09 -76.48
CA ASN A 214 -31.59 -9.45 -77.77
C ASN A 214 -30.70 -10.34 -78.66
N LEU A 215 -29.84 -11.19 -78.10
CA LEU A 215 -29.05 -12.16 -78.86
C LEU A 215 -29.90 -13.31 -79.44
N LEU A 216 -31.07 -13.60 -78.85
CA LEU A 216 -31.98 -14.67 -79.29
C LEU A 216 -32.98 -14.22 -80.39
N LEU A 217 -33.03 -12.93 -80.70
CA LEU A 217 -33.95 -12.33 -81.68
C LEU A 217 -33.27 -11.94 -83.02
N VAL A 218 -32.02 -12.37 -83.24
CA VAL A 218 -31.26 -12.24 -84.51
C VAL A 218 -31.02 -13.63 -85.08
#